data_AF-A0A3B4A3Y7-F1
#
_entry.id   AF-A0A3B4A3Y7-F1
#
_cell.length_a   1.000
_cell.length_b   1.000
_cell.length_c   1.000
_cell.angle_alpha   90.00
_cell.angle_beta   90.00
_cell.angle_gamma   90.00
#
_symmetry.space_group_name_H-M   'P 1'
#
loop_
_entity.id
_entity.type
_entity.pdbx_description
1 polymer ?
#
loop_
_entity_poly.entity_id
_entity_poly.type
_entity_poly.pdbx_seq_one_letter_code
_entity_poly.pdbx_strand_id
1 'polypeptide(L)'
;MTFLFVSLSYTAECAIVTAFITFIPKFIESQFGISCLIIVPSAGVGIVLGGYIIKKLKLGARESAKLAMICSGVSLLCFSTLFIVGCESINLGGINIPYTTGPTLTLTHRNLTGSCNVNCGCRIHEYAPVCGSDGITYFNPCLAGCSTVGNDSTGVSLNTPLMPSALCPDV
;
A
#
# COMPACT_ATOMS: atom_id res chain seq x y z
N MET A 1 20.71 29.28 -23.03
CA MET A 1 19.62 28.30 -23.26
C MET A 1 19.86 26.98 -22.52
N THR A 2 21.03 26.36 -22.59
CA THR A 2 21.35 25.12 -21.87
C THR A 2 21.16 25.20 -20.34
N PHE A 3 21.54 26.32 -19.71
CA PHE A 3 21.37 26.52 -18.27
C PHE A 3 19.90 26.43 -17.81
N LEU A 4 18.96 26.94 -18.61
CA LEU A 4 17.53 26.89 -18.26
C LEU A 4 16.99 25.47 -18.27
N PHE A 5 17.37 24.67 -19.27
CA PHE A 5 16.98 23.26 -19.34
C PHE A 5 17.58 22.44 -18.17
N VAL A 6 18.84 22.70 -17.82
CA VAL A 6 19.50 22.02 -16.68
C VAL A 6 18.81 22.37 -15.36
N SER A 7 18.47 23.65 -15.15
CA SER A 7 17.77 24.09 -13.95
C SER A 7 16.37 23.48 -13.86
N LEU A 8 15.61 23.47 -14.97
CA LEU A 8 14.28 22.87 -15.01
C LEU A 8 14.34 21.36 -14.72
N SER A 9 15.28 20.62 -15.33
CA SER A 9 15.46 19.20 -15.05
C SER A 9 15.81 18.97 -13.59
N TYR A 10 16.75 19.75 -13.03
CA TYR A 10 17.15 19.60 -11.63
C TYR A 10 15.97 19.85 -10.68
N THR A 11 15.14 20.86 -10.95
CA THR A 11 13.96 21.12 -10.13
C THR A 11 12.91 20.02 -10.22
N ALA A 12 12.70 19.43 -11.41
CA ALA A 12 11.76 18.34 -11.60
C ALA A 12 12.21 17.07 -10.85
N GLU A 13 13.50 16.72 -10.95
CA GLU A 13 14.10 15.60 -10.22
C GLU A 13 13.97 15.79 -8.70
N CYS A 14 14.28 16.99 -8.18
CA CYS A 14 14.13 17.27 -6.75
C CYS A 14 12.67 17.17 -6.27
N ALA A 15 11.70 17.61 -7.08
CA ALA A 15 10.29 17.50 -6.74
C ALA A 15 9.85 16.03 -6.63
N ILE A 16 10.26 15.19 -7.58
CA ILE A 16 9.98 13.75 -7.59
C ILE A 16 10.59 13.08 -6.36
N VAL A 17 11.86 13.33 -6.08
CA VAL A 17 12.57 12.78 -4.92
C VAL A 17 11.89 13.19 -3.62
N THR A 18 11.49 14.46 -3.50
CA THR A 18 10.81 14.96 -2.29
C THR A 18 9.47 14.27 -2.08
N ALA A 19 8.67 14.08 -3.13
CA ALA A 19 7.40 13.35 -3.05
C ALA A 19 7.62 11.89 -2.61
N PHE A 20 8.61 11.20 -3.16
CA PHE A 20 8.91 9.85 -2.74
C PHE A 20 9.37 9.77 -1.28
N ILE A 21 10.25 10.69 -0.84
CA ILE A 21 10.71 10.73 0.55
C ILE A 21 9.56 10.98 1.54
N THR A 22 8.56 11.79 1.18
CA THR A 22 7.46 12.11 2.10
C THR A 22 6.36 11.05 2.11
N PHE A 23 5.98 10.53 0.94
CA PHE A 23 4.79 9.68 0.83
C PHE A 23 5.08 8.18 0.88
N ILE A 24 6.22 7.70 0.35
CA ILE A 24 6.56 6.26 0.38
C ILE A 24 6.65 5.72 1.81
N PRO A 25 7.36 6.36 2.76
CA PRO A 25 7.52 5.80 4.10
C PRO A 25 6.17 5.55 4.77
N LYS A 26 5.28 6.53 4.69
CA LYS A 26 3.93 6.47 5.24
C LYS A 26 3.04 5.45 4.53
N PHE A 27 3.21 5.30 3.22
CA PHE A 27 2.53 4.26 2.45
C PHE A 27 2.97 2.85 2.87
N ILE A 28 4.29 2.62 2.97
CA ILE A 28 4.82 1.31 3.39
C ILE A 28 4.43 1.00 4.83
N GLU A 29 4.49 1.98 5.73
CA GLU A 29 4.06 1.81 7.11
C GLU A 29 2.57 1.45 7.21
N SER A 30 1.70 2.13 6.44
CA SER A 30 0.27 1.85 6.41
C SER A 30 -0.09 0.51 5.75
N GLN A 31 0.69 0.06 4.77
CA GLN A 31 0.38 -1.14 3.99
C GLN A 31 1.03 -2.42 4.53
N PHE A 32 2.22 -2.31 5.12
CA PHE A 32 3.03 -3.48 5.52
C PHE A 32 3.40 -3.48 7.00
N GLY A 33 3.15 -2.39 7.74
CA GLY A 33 3.52 -2.28 9.17
C GLY A 33 5.03 -2.31 9.42
N ILE A 34 5.86 -2.15 8.39
CA ILE A 34 7.33 -2.22 8.47
C ILE A 34 7.88 -0.81 8.70
N SER A 35 8.80 -0.68 9.66
CA SER A 35 9.48 0.58 9.96
C SER A 35 10.48 0.98 8.87
N CYS A 36 10.56 2.28 8.60
CA CYS A 36 11.26 2.92 7.47
C CYS A 36 12.81 2.78 7.42
N LEU A 37 13.39 1.92 8.24
CA LEU A 37 14.85 1.74 8.41
C LEU A 37 15.56 1.22 7.16
N ILE A 38 14.85 0.67 6.17
CA ILE A 38 15.43 0.07 4.96
C ILE A 38 15.68 1.12 3.85
N ILE A 39 14.92 2.23 3.85
CA ILE A 39 14.99 3.26 2.81
C ILE A 39 16.29 4.08 2.94
N VAL A 40 16.70 4.41 4.16
CA VAL A 40 17.90 5.22 4.44
C VAL A 40 19.21 4.54 3.98
N PRO A 41 19.50 3.27 4.33
CA PRO A 41 20.75 2.63 3.92
C PRO A 41 20.82 2.39 2.41
N SER A 42 19.70 2.09 1.74
CA SER A 42 19.69 1.88 0.29
C SER A 42 20.06 3.14 -0.50
N ALA A 43 19.57 4.31 -0.07
CA ALA A 43 19.97 5.60 -0.64
C ALA A 43 21.48 5.84 -0.48
N GLY A 44 22.03 5.54 0.70
CA GLY A 44 23.46 5.66 0.98
C GLY A 44 24.32 4.79 0.06
N VAL A 45 23.92 3.53 -0.15
CA VAL A 45 24.62 2.59 -1.04
C VAL A 45 24.65 3.13 -2.47
N GLY A 46 23.53 3.67 -2.98
CA GLY A 46 23.45 4.23 -4.33
C GLY A 46 24.39 5.42 -4.56
N ILE A 47 24.45 6.35 -3.61
CA ILE A 47 25.32 7.54 -3.68
C ILE A 47 26.80 7.12 -3.67
N VAL A 48 27.18 6.21 -2.78
CA VAL A 48 28.55 5.71 -2.66
C VAL A 48 28.95 4.94 -3.93
N LEU A 49 28.07 4.08 -4.45
CA LEU A 49 28.32 3.32 -5.66
C LEU A 49 28.47 4.24 -6.89
N GLY A 50 27.61 5.25 -7.04
CA GLY A 50 27.72 6.25 -8.11
C GLY A 50 29.04 7.01 -8.06
N GLY A 51 29.45 7.46 -6.88
CA GLY A 51 30.75 8.11 -6.68
C GLY A 51 31.94 7.18 -6.96
N TYR A 52 31.84 5.91 -6.57
CA TYR A 52 32.87 4.90 -6.84
C TYR A 52 33.02 4.63 -8.34
N ILE A 53 31.92 4.53 -9.09
CA ILE A 53 31.93 4.32 -10.54
C ILE A 53 32.65 5.48 -11.26
N ILE A 54 32.32 6.73 -10.91
CA ILE A 54 32.95 7.91 -11.50
C ILE A 54 34.46 7.92 -11.20
N LYS A 55 34.84 7.59 -9.95
CA LYS A 55 36.23 7.54 -9.51
C LYS A 55 37.03 6.42 -10.19
N LYS A 56 36.45 5.24 -10.40
CA LYS A 56 37.10 4.09 -11.04
C LYS A 56 37.23 4.26 -12.55
N LEU A 57 36.19 4.75 -13.22
CA LEU A 57 36.15 4.88 -14.67
C LEU A 57 36.78 6.19 -15.19
N LYS A 58 37.21 7.10 -14.30
CA LYS A 58 37.82 8.41 -14.65
C LYS A 58 37.03 9.14 -15.75
N LEU A 59 35.71 9.16 -15.61
CA LEU A 59 34.81 9.71 -16.63
C LEU A 59 34.93 11.23 -16.69
N GLY A 60 35.08 11.78 -17.90
CA GLY A 60 34.96 13.21 -18.15
C GLY A 60 33.50 13.69 -18.07
N ALA A 61 33.29 15.01 -18.13
CA ALA A 61 31.95 15.62 -18.07
C ALA A 61 30.99 15.08 -19.15
N ARG A 62 31.50 14.78 -20.35
CA ARG A 62 30.68 14.27 -21.47
C ARG A 62 30.26 12.81 -21.27
N GLU A 63 31.15 11.99 -20.73
CA GLU A 63 30.89 10.56 -20.52
C GLU A 63 30.03 10.31 -19.28
N SER A 64 30.21 11.12 -18.22
CA SER A 64 29.32 11.12 -17.05
C SER A 64 27.90 11.54 -17.41
N ALA A 65 27.73 12.52 -18.31
CA ALA A 65 26.40 12.89 -18.81
C ALA A 65 25.71 11.75 -19.58
N LYS A 66 26.45 11.01 -20.42
CA LYS A 66 25.90 9.82 -21.11
C LYS A 66 25.48 8.72 -20.13
N LEU A 67 26.32 8.45 -19.12
CA LEU A 67 26.00 7.47 -18.08
C LEU A 67 24.74 7.85 -17.32
N ALA A 68 24.57 9.14 -16.98
CA ALA A 68 23.36 9.65 -16.34
C ALA A 68 22.12 9.43 -17.22
N MET A 69 22.19 9.74 -18.52
CA MET A 69 21.08 9.48 -19.44
C MET A 69 20.72 7.99 -19.54
N ILE A 70 21.71 7.10 -19.55
CA ILE A 70 21.47 5.64 -19.54
C ILE A 70 20.79 5.22 -18.24
N CYS A 71 21.26 5.72 -17.08
CA CYS A 71 20.68 5.41 -15.77
C CYS A 71 19.21 5.85 -15.66
N SER A 72 18.88 7.05 -16.13
CA SER A 72 17.50 7.55 -16.17
C SER A 72 16.63 6.70 -17.08
N GLY A 73 17.14 6.26 -18.24
CA GLY A 73 16.41 5.37 -19.16
C GLY A 73 16.11 4.00 -18.54
N VAL A 74 17.10 3.38 -17.88
CA VAL A 74 16.91 2.11 -17.17
C VAL A 74 15.89 2.26 -16.03
N SER A 75 15.95 3.37 -15.29
CA SER A 75 15.01 3.65 -14.19
C SER A 75 13.57 3.77 -14.70
N LEU A 76 13.34 4.51 -15.79
CA LEU A 76 12.03 4.63 -16.43
C LEU A 76 11.49 3.28 -16.92
N LEU A 77 12.35 2.45 -17.51
CA LEU A 77 11.98 1.09 -17.92
C LEU A 77 11.58 0.24 -16.72
N CYS A 78 12.35 0.28 -15.62
CA CYS A 78 12.02 -0.45 -14.40
C CYS A 78 10.70 0.01 -13.77
N PHE A 79 10.46 1.32 -13.67
CA PHE A 79 9.17 1.86 -13.23
C PHE A 79 8.02 1.43 -14.16
N SER A 80 8.23 1.43 -15.47
CA SER A 80 7.22 0.96 -16.42
C SER A 80 6.91 -0.54 -16.23
N THR A 81 7.92 -1.35 -15.93
CA THR A 81 7.70 -2.78 -15.63
C THR A 81 6.95 -2.99 -14.33
N LEU A 82 7.09 -2.12 -13.32
CA LEU A 82 6.31 -2.21 -12.08
C LEU A 82 4.81 -1.97 -12.30
N PHE A 83 4.44 -1.17 -13.31
CA PHE A 83 3.04 -1.02 -13.71
C PHE A 83 2.48 -2.27 -14.43
N ILE A 84 3.35 -3.07 -15.06
CA ILE A 84 2.97 -4.28 -15.80
C ILE A 84 2.96 -5.50 -14.88
N VAL A 85 3.91 -5.58 -13.95
CA VAL A 85 3.93 -6.58 -12.88
C VAL A 85 2.93 -6.15 -11.81
N GLY A 86 1.66 -6.47 -12.06
CA GLY A 86 0.62 -6.35 -11.04
C GLY A 86 1.06 -7.11 -9.79
N CYS A 87 1.12 -6.43 -8.65
CA CYS A 87 1.25 -7.11 -7.38
C CYS A 87 -0.03 -7.92 -7.12
N GLU A 88 0.06 -9.02 -6.39
CA GLU A 88 -1.12 -9.71 -5.89
C GLU A 88 -1.91 -8.72 -5.03
N SER A 89 -3.15 -8.43 -5.43
CA SER A 89 -4.04 -7.50 -4.74
C SER A 89 -4.17 -7.93 -3.28
N ILE A 90 -4.01 -7.00 -2.33
CA ILE A 90 -4.40 -7.28 -0.95
C ILE A 90 -5.83 -7.83 -0.94
N ASN A 91 -6.01 -9.02 -0.38
CA ASN A 91 -7.30 -9.69 -0.33
C ASN A 91 -8.21 -8.93 0.65
N LEU A 92 -8.97 -7.99 0.10
CA LEU A 92 -9.94 -7.19 0.83
C LEU A 92 -11.30 -7.89 0.78
N GLY A 93 -11.81 -8.32 1.94
CA GLY A 93 -13.16 -8.89 2.04
C GLY A 93 -14.21 -7.86 1.60
N GLY A 94 -15.07 -8.23 0.65
CA GLY A 94 -16.10 -7.38 0.04
C GLY A 94 -15.64 -6.56 -1.18
N ILE A 95 -14.35 -6.62 -1.52
CA ILE A 95 -13.76 -5.94 -2.69
C ILE A 95 -13.12 -6.94 -3.66
N ASN A 96 -12.23 -7.81 -3.17
CA ASN A 96 -11.57 -8.85 -3.96
C ASN A 96 -12.15 -10.25 -3.70
N ILE A 97 -12.69 -10.47 -2.49
CA ILE A 97 -13.33 -11.73 -2.08
C ILE A 97 -14.79 -11.42 -1.69
N PRO A 98 -15.80 -11.95 -2.41
CA PRO A 98 -17.19 -11.72 -2.08
C PRO A 98 -17.59 -12.47 -0.80
N TYR A 99 -18.30 -11.82 0.11
CA TYR A 99 -18.83 -12.43 1.34
C TYR A 99 -20.04 -13.37 1.12
N THR A 100 -20.33 -13.76 -0.13
CA THR A 100 -21.62 -14.39 -0.49
C THR A 100 -21.47 -15.70 -1.25
N THR A 101 -22.03 -16.76 -0.65
CA THR A 101 -22.64 -17.89 -1.37
C THR A 101 -24.17 -17.79 -1.20
N GLY A 102 -24.83 -16.92 -1.97
CA GLY A 102 -26.29 -16.78 -2.00
C GLY A 102 -26.78 -16.09 -3.27
N PRO A 103 -27.92 -16.51 -3.86
CA PRO A 103 -28.27 -16.19 -5.24
C PRO A 103 -28.78 -14.75 -5.38
N THR A 104 -28.58 -14.20 -6.58
CA THR A 104 -29.08 -12.94 -7.15
C THR A 104 -28.26 -11.66 -6.93
N LEU A 105 -27.58 -11.32 -8.03
CA LEU A 105 -26.82 -10.13 -8.35
C LEU A 105 -27.70 -8.86 -8.42
N THR A 106 -27.27 -7.77 -7.77
CA THR A 106 -27.34 -6.43 -8.38
C THR A 106 -26.01 -5.70 -8.19
N LEU A 107 -25.28 -5.61 -9.29
CA LEU A 107 -23.92 -5.09 -9.44
C LEU A 107 -23.93 -3.55 -9.48
N THR A 108 -24.14 -2.86 -8.36
CA THR A 108 -23.98 -1.39 -8.31
C THR A 108 -23.39 -0.82 -7.01
N HIS A 109 -23.08 -1.64 -6.01
CA HIS A 109 -22.42 -1.17 -4.78
C HIS A 109 -21.41 -2.20 -4.32
N ARG A 110 -20.17 -1.79 -4.01
CA ARG A 110 -19.19 -2.69 -3.36
C ARG A 110 -19.80 -3.09 -2.01
N ASN A 111 -20.30 -4.30 -1.92
CA ASN A 111 -21.09 -4.75 -0.78
C ASN A 111 -20.12 -5.32 0.26
N LEU A 112 -19.66 -4.45 1.17
CA LEU A 112 -18.81 -4.86 2.29
C LEU A 112 -19.59 -5.68 3.34
N THR A 113 -20.88 -5.93 3.10
CA THR A 113 -21.80 -6.61 4.00
C THR A 113 -22.02 -8.07 3.59
N GLY A 114 -21.89 -9.00 4.54
CA GLY A 114 -22.13 -10.44 4.41
C GLY A 114 -22.98 -10.98 5.57
N SER A 115 -23.37 -12.26 5.52
CA SER A 115 -24.25 -12.89 6.53
C SER A 115 -23.71 -12.78 7.97
N CYS A 116 -22.39 -12.75 8.13
CA CYS A 116 -21.67 -12.60 9.40
C CYS A 116 -21.68 -11.17 9.98
N ASN A 117 -21.91 -10.13 9.17
CA ASN A 117 -21.78 -8.73 9.59
C ASN A 117 -23.06 -7.88 9.35
N VAL A 118 -24.06 -8.44 8.65
CA VAL A 118 -25.32 -7.76 8.30
C VAL A 118 -26.13 -7.30 9.52
N ASN A 119 -26.02 -8.02 10.64
CA ASN A 119 -26.74 -7.73 11.87
C ASN A 119 -25.93 -6.92 12.90
N CYS A 120 -24.72 -6.48 12.52
CA CYS A 120 -23.81 -5.78 13.42
C CYS A 120 -23.98 -4.26 13.40
N GLY A 121 -24.78 -3.71 12.49
CA GLY A 121 -25.00 -2.25 12.39
C GLY A 121 -23.73 -1.46 12.07
N CYS A 122 -22.81 -2.04 11.29
CA CYS A 122 -21.50 -1.46 11.03
C CYS A 122 -21.55 -0.15 10.25
N ARG A 123 -20.66 0.79 10.59
CA ARG A 123 -20.45 2.01 9.82
C ARG A 123 -19.50 1.75 8.65
N ILE A 124 -20.01 1.74 7.43
CA ILE A 124 -19.21 1.51 6.21
C ILE A 124 -18.27 2.67 5.84
N HIS A 125 -18.42 3.83 6.47
CA HIS A 125 -17.58 5.01 6.21
C HIS A 125 -16.34 5.10 7.10
N GLU A 126 -16.22 4.25 8.09
CA GLU A 126 -15.09 4.24 9.03
C GLU A 126 -14.03 3.25 8.55
N TYR A 127 -12.87 3.78 8.16
CA TYR A 127 -11.73 2.98 7.69
C TYR A 127 -10.77 2.70 8.84
N ALA A 128 -10.68 1.44 9.24
CA ALA A 128 -9.80 0.97 10.31
C ALA A 128 -9.36 -0.47 9.99
N PRO A 129 -8.47 -0.67 9.01
CA PRO A 129 -8.22 -1.98 8.44
C PRO A 129 -7.63 -2.94 9.48
N VAL A 130 -8.16 -4.16 9.53
CA VAL A 130 -7.66 -5.23 10.39
C VAL A 130 -7.28 -6.44 9.55
N CYS A 131 -6.14 -7.04 9.86
CA CYS A 131 -5.70 -8.28 9.25
C CYS A 131 -6.31 -9.45 10.02
N GLY A 132 -7.10 -10.26 9.31
CA GLY A 132 -7.66 -11.49 9.85
C GLY A 132 -6.63 -12.62 9.94
N SER A 133 -6.89 -13.61 10.80
CA SER A 133 -6.01 -14.80 10.88
C SER A 133 -6.16 -15.72 9.66
N ASP A 134 -7.16 -15.47 8.82
CA ASP A 134 -7.43 -16.10 7.52
C ASP A 134 -6.59 -15.50 6.37
N GLY A 135 -5.80 -14.45 6.64
CA GLY A 135 -5.00 -13.76 5.64
C GLY A 135 -5.78 -12.73 4.81
N ILE A 136 -7.00 -12.38 5.24
CA ILE A 136 -7.86 -11.39 4.60
C ILE A 136 -7.83 -10.08 5.39
N THR A 137 -7.71 -8.96 4.69
CA THR A 137 -7.79 -7.64 5.29
C THR A 137 -9.23 -7.14 5.22
N TYR A 138 -9.81 -6.78 6.36
CA TYR A 138 -11.18 -6.25 6.44
C TYR A 138 -11.13 -4.73 6.56
N PHE A 139 -12.10 -4.03 5.96
CA PHE A 139 -12.14 -2.56 5.90
C PHE A 139 -12.23 -1.90 7.29
N ASN A 140 -12.95 -2.54 8.21
CA ASN A 140 -12.98 -2.18 9.62
C ASN A 140 -13.26 -3.43 10.48
N PRO A 141 -12.98 -3.40 11.81
CA PRO A 141 -13.16 -4.58 12.66
C PRO A 141 -14.62 -5.06 12.75
N CYS A 142 -15.61 -4.17 12.60
CA CYS A 142 -17.02 -4.56 12.61
C CYS A 142 -17.38 -5.40 11.37
N LEU A 143 -16.81 -5.06 10.22
CA LEU A 143 -17.02 -5.76 8.95
C LEU A 143 -16.31 -7.13 8.91
N ALA A 144 -15.35 -7.37 9.81
CA ALA A 144 -14.73 -8.69 10.02
C ALA A 144 -15.66 -9.70 10.70
N GLY A 145 -16.74 -9.23 11.34
CA GLY A 145 -17.72 -10.02 12.07
C GLY A 145 -17.99 -9.42 13.45
N CYS A 146 -19.16 -9.71 14.01
CA CYS A 146 -19.45 -9.41 15.41
C CYS A 146 -19.99 -10.66 16.12
N SER A 147 -19.70 -10.81 17.41
CA SER A 147 -20.42 -11.76 18.27
C SER A 147 -21.33 -11.01 19.22
N THR A 148 -22.55 -11.49 19.37
CA THR A 148 -23.47 -11.02 20.40
C THR A 148 -23.01 -11.54 21.75
N VAL A 149 -22.16 -10.81 22.46
CA VAL A 149 -21.89 -11.09 23.87
C VAL A 149 -23.09 -10.61 24.67
N GLY A 150 -23.96 -11.54 25.04
CA GLY A 150 -25.06 -11.26 25.97
C GLY A 150 -24.49 -10.93 27.34
N ASN A 151 -24.57 -9.67 27.75
CA ASN A 151 -24.34 -9.28 29.14
C ASN A 151 -25.67 -9.41 29.89
N ASP A 152 -25.83 -10.50 30.64
CA ASP A 152 -27.06 -10.92 31.35
C ASP A 152 -27.42 -10.01 32.55
N SER A 153 -27.43 -8.68 32.36
CA SER A 153 -27.82 -7.75 33.45
C SER A 153 -28.39 -6.42 32.97
N THR A 154 -28.17 -6.01 31.73
CA THR A 154 -28.81 -4.81 31.16
C THR A 154 -28.92 -5.06 29.67
N GLY A 155 -30.13 -5.09 29.09
CA GLY A 155 -30.42 -5.40 27.68
C GLY A 155 -29.83 -4.40 26.67
N VAL A 156 -28.51 -4.29 26.66
CA VAL A 156 -27.69 -3.48 25.78
C VAL A 156 -26.76 -4.45 25.07
N SER A 157 -27.03 -4.72 23.78
CA SER A 157 -26.06 -5.37 22.90
C SER A 157 -24.86 -4.45 22.74
N LEU A 158 -23.81 -4.71 23.51
CA LEU A 158 -22.52 -4.08 23.30
C LEU A 158 -21.85 -4.83 22.13
N ASN A 159 -21.86 -4.21 20.95
CA ASN A 159 -21.09 -4.69 19.81
C ASN A 159 -19.61 -4.36 20.06
N THR A 160 -18.97 -5.10 20.96
CA THR A 160 -17.52 -5.02 21.15
C THR A 160 -16.83 -5.68 19.95
N PRO A 161 -15.82 -5.04 19.34
CA PRO A 161 -14.99 -5.72 18.35
C PRO A 161 -14.30 -6.90 19.04
N LEU A 162 -14.65 -8.14 18.68
CA LEU A 162 -14.03 -9.31 19.27
C LEU A 162 -12.63 -9.53 18.69
N MET A 163 -11.78 -10.11 19.54
CA MET A 163 -10.49 -10.72 19.24
C MET A 163 -10.51 -11.56 17.94
N PRO A 164 -9.34 -11.81 17.32
CA PRO A 164 -9.14 -12.37 15.97
C PRO A 164 -9.60 -13.82 15.73
N SER A 165 -10.61 -14.32 16.46
CA SER A 165 -11.09 -15.71 16.40
C SER A 165 -12.48 -15.86 15.76
N ALA A 166 -13.19 -14.77 15.47
CA ALA A 166 -14.54 -14.75 14.91
C ALA A 166 -14.57 -14.07 13.53
N LEU A 167 -13.68 -14.52 12.65
CA LEU A 167 -13.66 -14.10 11.25
C LEU A 167 -14.89 -14.62 10.52
N CYS A 168 -15.46 -13.83 9.61
CA CYS A 168 -16.47 -14.31 8.67
C CYS A 168 -15.98 -15.61 8.00
N PRO A 169 -16.53 -16.78 8.35
CA PRO A 169 -15.91 -18.07 8.04
C PRO A 169 -16.21 -18.58 6.62
N ASP A 170 -16.79 -17.75 5.76
CA ASP A 170 -17.25 -18.14 4.42
C ASP A 170 -16.42 -17.45 3.32
N VAL A 171 -15.19 -17.94 3.16
CA VAL A 171 -14.41 -17.81 1.91
C VAL A 171 -14.25 -19.18 1.28
#